data_AF-A0A916D7E4-F1
#
_entry.id   AF-A0A916D7E4-F1
#
_cell.length_a   1.000
_cell.length_b   1.000
_cell.length_c   1.000
_cell.angle_alpha   90.00
_cell.angle_beta   90.00
_cell.angle_gamma   90.00
#
_symmetry.space_group_name_H-M   'P 1'
#
loop_
_entity.id
_entity.type
_entity.pdbx_description
1 polymer ?
#
loop_
_entity_poly.entity_id
_entity_poly.type
_entity_poly.pdbx_seq_one_letter_code
_entity_poly.pdbx_strand_id
1 'polypeptide(L)'
;GTMQISFRKKIVERQVLDYVIIGSGFGGSVSAMRLAEKGYKVLVLERGKRFRDEDFPKRNWHVRKYLWMPLLRCFGIQQLTMLKDVLVLHGSGVGGGSLVYANVLMEPTEKLFEAPGWRDLNDWKTVLRPHYDTAKQMLGVTPNPCQWPADHTLQLIANDLGYGDSFRPTDVAVFFGESGQEVPDPYFSGDGPPRTGCTHCGGCMVGCRVGAKNTLVKNYLYFAEKRGVEIRAEAEVQDIRPLPSNQSDGARYEVVYRNSTTLTQGTVRHIRTKNVIVSAGVIGTLKLLFRCRDVTQSLPRISNHLGEQVRTNSEALLGVTSADDHVNFSEGIAITSMFRADEVTQ
;
A
#
# COMPACT_ATOMS: atom_id res chain seq x y z
N GLY A 1 -11.87 25.60 -15.91
CA GLY A 1 -11.50 24.38 -15.14
C GLY A 1 -11.37 23.14 -16.01
N THR A 2 -12.43 22.72 -16.70
CA THR A 2 -12.49 21.45 -17.46
C THR A 2 -11.63 21.41 -18.74
N MET A 3 -11.42 22.55 -19.40
CA MET A 3 -10.64 22.60 -20.66
C MET A 3 -9.12 22.43 -20.45
N GLN A 4 -8.56 22.98 -19.36
CA GLN A 4 -7.13 22.79 -19.00
C GLN A 4 -6.80 21.37 -18.56
N ILE A 5 -7.74 20.69 -17.87
CA ILE A 5 -7.57 19.30 -17.43
C ILE A 5 -7.62 18.34 -18.64
N SER A 6 -8.51 18.62 -19.60
CA SER A 6 -8.59 17.89 -20.88
C SER A 6 -7.33 18.08 -21.73
N PHE A 7 -6.79 19.31 -21.79
CA PHE A 7 -5.54 19.61 -22.49
C PHE A 7 -4.33 18.92 -21.86
N ARG A 8 -4.17 18.96 -20.52
CA ARG A 8 -3.09 18.22 -19.84
C ARG A 8 -3.18 16.70 -20.07
N LYS A 9 -4.38 16.12 -20.05
CA LYS A 9 -4.60 14.68 -20.36
C LYS A 9 -4.15 14.31 -21.77
N LYS A 10 -4.45 15.14 -22.79
CA LYS A 10 -4.04 14.91 -24.18
C LYS A 10 -2.54 15.09 -24.42
N ILE A 11 -1.86 15.95 -23.66
CA ILE A 11 -0.43 16.24 -23.84
C ILE A 11 0.45 15.05 -23.38
N VAL A 12 0.05 14.33 -22.32
CA VAL A 12 0.83 13.18 -21.82
C VAL A 12 0.72 11.97 -22.76
N GLU A 13 -0.37 11.81 -23.52
CA GLU A 13 -0.50 10.70 -24.48
C GLU A 13 0.47 10.79 -25.68
N ARG A 14 1.12 11.94 -25.92
CA ARG A 14 2.08 12.13 -27.02
C ARG A 14 3.53 12.33 -26.58
N GLN A 15 3.82 12.42 -25.28
CA GLN A 15 5.18 12.66 -24.78
C GLN A 15 5.75 11.42 -24.10
N VAL A 16 6.98 11.05 -24.45
CA VAL A 16 7.69 9.96 -23.76
C VAL A 16 7.95 10.35 -22.32
N LEU A 17 7.59 9.44 -21.41
CA LEU A 17 7.82 9.56 -19.98
C LEU A 17 9.19 9.00 -19.60
N ASP A 18 9.82 9.56 -18.58
CA ASP A 18 11.07 9.01 -18.06
C ASP A 18 10.81 7.71 -17.29
N TYR A 19 9.72 7.66 -16.52
CA TYR A 19 9.32 6.49 -15.75
C TYR A 19 7.82 6.22 -15.79
N VAL A 20 7.44 4.96 -16.00
CA VAL A 20 6.11 4.44 -15.68
C VAL A 20 6.22 3.50 -14.49
N ILE A 21 5.43 3.75 -13.45
CA ILE A 21 5.35 2.94 -12.24
C ILE A 21 4.03 2.18 -12.24
N ILE A 22 4.10 0.87 -12.07
CA ILE A 22 2.93 -0.01 -12.07
C ILE A 22 2.56 -0.32 -10.62
N GLY A 23 1.44 0.21 -10.15
CA GLY A 23 0.96 0.09 -8.77
C GLY A 23 1.36 1.28 -7.90
N SER A 24 0.44 1.70 -7.04
CA SER A 24 0.56 2.90 -6.19
C SER A 24 0.68 2.58 -4.68
N GLY A 25 1.05 1.35 -4.34
CA GLY A 25 1.34 0.95 -2.95
C GLY A 25 2.66 1.54 -2.43
N PHE A 26 3.16 1.02 -1.30
CA PHE A 26 4.35 1.56 -0.61
C PHE A 26 5.54 1.78 -1.55
N GLY A 27 6.01 0.73 -2.23
CA GLY A 27 7.16 0.84 -3.16
C GLY A 27 6.94 1.84 -4.31
N GLY A 28 5.75 1.83 -4.90
CA GLY A 28 5.40 2.68 -6.04
C GLY A 28 5.27 4.15 -5.64
N SER A 29 4.68 4.42 -4.47
CA SER A 29 4.54 5.78 -3.95
C SER A 29 5.88 6.43 -3.57
N VAL A 30 6.77 5.68 -2.92
CA VAL A 30 8.13 6.12 -2.60
C VAL A 30 8.88 6.40 -3.90
N SER A 31 8.87 5.46 -4.84
CA SER A 31 9.52 5.60 -6.15
C SER A 31 9.02 6.85 -6.88
N ALA A 32 7.70 7.06 -6.92
CA ALA A 32 7.08 8.21 -7.58
C ALA A 32 7.57 9.54 -7.00
N MET A 33 7.52 9.68 -5.67
CA MET A 33 7.94 10.89 -4.99
C MET A 33 9.43 11.17 -5.19
N ARG A 34 10.31 10.17 -4.98
CA ARG A 34 11.76 10.35 -5.08
C ARG A 34 12.23 10.62 -6.50
N LEU A 35 11.57 10.06 -7.51
CA LEU A 35 11.84 10.38 -8.91
C LEU A 35 11.37 11.80 -9.27
N ALA A 36 10.20 12.22 -8.77
CA ALA A 36 9.68 13.56 -8.99
C ALA A 36 10.56 14.64 -8.32
N GLU A 37 11.12 14.37 -7.14
CA GLU A 37 12.10 15.24 -6.49
C GLU A 37 13.36 15.47 -7.33
N LYS A 38 13.71 14.52 -8.20
CA LYS A 38 14.82 14.65 -9.17
C LYS A 38 14.39 15.27 -10.50
N GLY A 39 13.13 15.70 -10.64
CA GLY A 39 12.62 16.36 -11.85
C GLY A 39 12.22 15.42 -12.99
N TYR A 40 12.12 14.11 -12.76
CA TYR A 40 11.71 13.16 -13.80
C TYR A 40 10.21 13.26 -14.12
N LYS A 41 9.84 12.97 -15.37
CA LYS A 41 8.44 12.83 -15.79
C LYS A 41 7.94 11.42 -15.45
N VAL A 42 7.08 11.34 -14.43
CA VAL A 42 6.61 10.07 -13.88
C VAL A 42 5.10 9.92 -14.06
N LEU A 43 4.68 8.71 -14.45
CA LEU A 43 3.29 8.27 -14.42
C LEU A 43 3.14 7.05 -13.53
N VAL A 44 2.14 7.04 -12.67
CA VAL A 44 1.73 5.86 -11.89
C VAL A 44 0.44 5.30 -12.47
N LEU A 45 0.42 4.00 -12.78
CA LEU A 45 -0.76 3.26 -13.22
C LEU A 45 -1.27 2.39 -12.09
N GLU A 46 -2.49 2.65 -11.62
CA GLU A 46 -3.13 1.92 -10.53
C GLU A 46 -4.40 1.23 -11.05
N ARG A 47 -4.53 -0.08 -10.82
CA ARG A 47 -5.72 -0.82 -11.26
C ARG A 47 -6.97 -0.46 -10.46
N GLY A 48 -6.83 -0.08 -9.20
CA GLY A 48 -7.95 0.26 -8.34
C GLY A 48 -8.50 1.66 -8.58
N LYS A 49 -9.59 1.98 -7.89
CA LYS A 49 -10.17 3.34 -7.91
C LYS A 49 -9.38 4.30 -7.01
N ARG A 50 -9.59 5.60 -7.21
CA ARG A 50 -9.26 6.62 -6.23
C ARG A 50 -10.46 6.81 -5.31
N PHE A 51 -10.20 6.91 -4.01
CA PHE A 51 -11.22 7.06 -2.97
C PHE A 51 -10.99 8.37 -2.22
N ARG A 52 -12.08 9.06 -1.91
CA ARG A 52 -12.13 10.08 -0.86
C ARG A 52 -12.51 9.43 0.46
N ASP A 53 -12.32 10.15 1.56
CA ASP A 53 -12.57 9.61 2.90
C ASP A 53 -14.06 9.19 3.05
N GLU A 54 -15.00 9.91 2.41
CA GLU A 54 -16.43 9.58 2.42
C GLU A 54 -16.83 8.35 1.56
N ASP A 55 -15.97 7.94 0.62
CA ASP A 55 -16.25 6.80 -0.28
C ASP A 55 -16.14 5.46 0.46
N PHE A 56 -15.33 5.40 1.52
CA PHE A 56 -15.09 4.17 2.28
C PHE A 56 -16.37 3.67 2.99
N PRO A 57 -16.58 2.34 3.04
CA PRO A 57 -17.74 1.75 3.70
C PRO A 57 -17.72 2.01 5.21
N LYS A 58 -18.91 2.13 5.83
CA LYS A 58 -19.02 2.20 7.30
C LYS A 58 -18.68 0.86 7.97
N ARG A 59 -18.91 -0.27 7.28
CA ARG A 59 -18.73 -1.64 7.78
C ARG A 59 -18.33 -2.56 6.62
N ASN A 60 -17.61 -3.64 6.91
CA ASN A 60 -17.19 -4.64 5.91
C ASN A 60 -18.36 -5.39 5.23
N TRP A 61 -19.54 -5.44 5.86
CA TRP A 61 -20.78 -5.99 5.27
C TRP A 61 -21.29 -5.22 4.05
N HIS A 62 -20.80 -4.00 3.81
CA HIS A 62 -21.11 -3.27 2.57
C HIS A 62 -20.25 -3.79 1.41
N VAL A 63 -20.45 -5.06 1.05
CA VAL A 63 -19.59 -5.84 0.15
C VAL A 63 -19.21 -5.11 -1.14
N ARG A 64 -20.17 -4.42 -1.79
CA ARG A 64 -19.91 -3.66 -3.05
C ARG A 64 -18.90 -2.52 -2.89
N LYS A 65 -18.87 -1.89 -1.71
CA LYS A 65 -17.95 -0.80 -1.35
C LYS A 65 -16.68 -1.28 -0.63
N TYR A 66 -16.71 -2.49 -0.07
CA TYR A 66 -15.57 -3.05 0.66
C TYR A 66 -14.68 -3.90 -0.24
N LEU A 67 -15.27 -4.84 -0.99
CA LEU A 67 -14.51 -5.78 -1.81
C LEU A 67 -14.21 -5.25 -3.21
N TRP A 68 -13.01 -5.55 -3.71
CA TRP A 68 -12.61 -5.36 -5.10
C TRP A 68 -12.86 -6.65 -5.88
N MET A 69 -14.00 -6.70 -6.57
CA MET A 69 -14.39 -7.77 -7.50
C MET A 69 -15.05 -7.14 -8.74
N PRO A 70 -14.26 -6.64 -9.70
CA PRO A 70 -14.78 -5.88 -10.84
C PRO A 70 -15.84 -6.61 -11.66
N LEU A 71 -15.72 -7.94 -11.83
CA LEU A 71 -16.70 -8.78 -12.53
C LEU A 71 -18.10 -8.73 -11.88
N LEU A 72 -18.16 -8.53 -10.56
CA LEU A 72 -19.40 -8.38 -9.79
C LEU A 72 -19.74 -6.92 -9.50
N ARG A 73 -19.07 -5.97 -10.19
CA ARG A 73 -19.18 -4.53 -9.98
C ARG A 73 -18.97 -4.09 -8.52
N CYS A 74 -18.16 -4.85 -7.78
CA CYS A 74 -17.67 -4.46 -6.46
C CYS A 74 -16.34 -3.74 -6.66
N PHE A 75 -16.27 -2.47 -6.25
CA PHE A 75 -15.12 -1.60 -6.49
C PHE A 75 -14.59 -1.00 -5.19
N GLY A 76 -14.55 -1.81 -4.14
CA GLY A 76 -13.98 -1.43 -2.85
C GLY A 76 -12.47 -1.53 -2.81
N ILE A 77 -11.91 -1.36 -1.61
CA ILE A 77 -10.47 -1.33 -1.39
C ILE A 77 -9.84 -2.68 -1.05
N GLN A 78 -10.63 -3.64 -0.54
CA GLN A 78 -10.11 -4.94 -0.09
C GLN A 78 -10.22 -5.97 -1.20
N GLN A 79 -9.11 -6.58 -1.59
CA GLN A 79 -9.11 -7.74 -2.46
C GLN A 79 -8.71 -9.00 -1.69
N LEU A 80 -9.40 -10.08 -2.02
CA LEU A 80 -9.10 -11.42 -1.52
C LEU A 80 -8.59 -12.24 -2.71
N THR A 81 -7.49 -12.96 -2.51
CA THR A 81 -6.96 -13.91 -3.51
C THR A 81 -6.77 -15.25 -2.83
N MET A 82 -7.67 -16.17 -3.12
CA MET A 82 -7.57 -17.55 -2.68
C MET A 82 -6.55 -18.28 -3.56
N LEU A 83 -5.51 -18.81 -2.92
CA LEU A 83 -4.61 -19.80 -3.50
C LEU A 83 -4.93 -21.17 -2.87
N LYS A 84 -4.21 -22.22 -3.26
CA LYS A 84 -4.47 -23.59 -2.79
C LYS A 84 -4.49 -23.70 -1.26
N ASP A 85 -3.49 -23.11 -0.60
CA ASP A 85 -3.25 -23.28 0.84
C ASP A 85 -3.24 -21.95 1.62
N VAL A 86 -3.48 -20.81 0.95
CA VAL A 86 -3.43 -19.48 1.58
C VAL A 86 -4.45 -18.52 0.98
N LEU A 87 -5.09 -17.73 1.85
CA LEU A 87 -5.91 -16.59 1.45
C LEU A 87 -5.11 -15.31 1.61
N VAL A 88 -4.82 -14.63 0.51
CA VAL A 88 -4.05 -13.37 0.51
C VAL A 88 -5.00 -12.18 0.53
N LEU A 89 -4.84 -11.32 1.54
CA LEU A 89 -5.54 -10.06 1.69
C LEU A 89 -4.66 -8.93 1.16
N HIS A 90 -5.16 -8.11 0.23
CA HIS A 90 -4.40 -6.97 -0.31
C HIS A 90 -5.29 -5.81 -0.75
N GLY A 91 -4.73 -4.61 -0.74
CA GLY A 91 -5.43 -3.40 -1.14
C GLY A 91 -5.50 -3.21 -2.66
N SER A 92 -6.62 -2.71 -3.17
CA SER A 92 -6.81 -2.31 -4.57
C SER A 92 -7.36 -0.89 -4.62
N GLY A 93 -6.53 0.06 -5.04
CA GLY A 93 -6.88 1.48 -5.03
C GLY A 93 -5.64 2.37 -5.05
N VAL A 94 -5.83 3.65 -5.31
CA VAL A 94 -4.72 4.62 -5.23
C VAL A 94 -4.24 4.69 -3.78
N GLY A 95 -3.00 4.21 -3.53
CA GLY A 95 -2.44 4.01 -2.20
C GLY A 95 -2.31 2.54 -1.79
N GLY A 96 -2.83 1.59 -2.57
CA GLY A 96 -2.67 0.15 -2.40
C GLY A 96 -3.00 -0.35 -0.99
N GLY A 97 -2.10 -1.17 -0.43
CA GLY A 97 -2.26 -1.76 0.91
C GLY A 97 -2.45 -0.75 2.04
N SER A 98 -1.95 0.48 1.91
CA SER A 98 -2.14 1.50 2.95
C SER A 98 -3.61 1.86 3.21
N LEU A 99 -4.49 1.61 2.22
CA LEU A 99 -5.93 1.82 2.38
C LEU A 99 -6.57 0.81 3.34
N VAL A 100 -6.06 -0.42 3.41
CA VAL A 100 -6.69 -1.55 4.13
C VAL A 100 -5.90 -2.09 5.31
N TYR A 101 -4.59 -1.84 5.38
CA TYR A 101 -3.78 -2.33 6.49
C TYR A 101 -4.16 -1.70 7.84
N ALA A 102 -3.74 -2.35 8.93
CA ALA A 102 -4.01 -1.96 10.30
C ALA A 102 -3.05 -0.90 10.88
N ASN A 103 -2.09 -0.42 10.09
CA ASN A 103 -1.11 0.64 10.42
C ASN A 103 0.03 0.29 11.35
N VAL A 104 0.24 -0.97 11.73
CA VAL A 104 1.38 -1.34 12.57
C VAL A 104 2.69 -1.23 11.76
N LEU A 105 3.68 -0.53 12.34
CA LEU A 105 4.94 -0.19 11.70
C LEU A 105 6.11 -0.63 12.57
N MET A 106 6.49 -1.90 12.42
CA MET A 106 7.61 -2.50 13.13
C MET A 106 8.89 -2.44 12.30
N GLU A 107 10.01 -2.17 12.96
CA GLU A 107 11.32 -2.43 12.37
C GLU A 107 11.68 -3.92 12.49
N PRO A 108 12.33 -4.50 11.47
CA PRO A 108 12.88 -5.84 11.60
C PRO A 108 13.89 -5.97 12.73
N THR A 109 13.91 -7.14 13.37
CA THR A 109 14.86 -7.48 14.43
C THR A 109 16.25 -7.82 13.87
N GLU A 110 17.27 -7.85 14.72
CA GLU A 110 18.63 -8.26 14.34
C GLU A 110 18.66 -9.61 13.64
N LYS A 111 17.87 -10.55 14.19
CA LYS A 111 17.73 -11.92 13.67
C LYS A 111 17.31 -11.94 12.20
N LEU A 112 16.53 -10.96 11.72
CA LEU A 112 16.19 -10.85 10.31
C LEU A 112 17.39 -10.43 9.46
N PHE A 113 18.16 -9.43 9.91
CA PHE A 113 19.35 -8.96 9.18
C PHE A 113 20.47 -10.01 9.17
N GLU A 114 20.57 -10.83 10.21
CA GLU A 114 21.52 -11.93 10.33
C GLU A 114 21.10 -13.18 9.53
N ALA A 115 19.89 -13.22 8.97
CA ALA A 115 19.43 -14.37 8.19
C ALA A 115 20.31 -14.56 6.94
N PRO A 116 20.68 -15.79 6.55
CA PRO A 116 21.62 -16.05 5.44
C PRO A 116 21.27 -15.35 4.12
N GLY A 117 19.97 -15.25 3.79
CA GLY A 117 19.52 -14.56 2.58
C GLY A 117 19.70 -13.03 2.59
N TRP A 118 20.10 -12.44 3.71
CA TRP A 118 20.31 -11.01 3.88
C TRP A 118 21.78 -10.69 4.21
N ARG A 119 22.33 -11.31 5.27
CA ARG A 119 23.67 -10.97 5.79
C ARG A 119 24.80 -11.13 4.77
N ASP A 120 24.66 -12.09 3.85
CA ASP A 120 25.73 -12.41 2.89
C ASP A 120 25.71 -11.47 1.67
N LEU A 121 24.66 -10.64 1.52
CA LEU A 121 24.52 -9.69 0.40
C LEU A 121 25.06 -8.30 0.74
N ASN A 122 24.82 -7.81 1.95
CA ASN A 122 25.29 -6.51 2.43
C ASN A 122 25.05 -6.37 3.95
N ASP A 123 25.65 -5.37 4.58
CA ASP A 123 25.24 -4.89 5.91
C ASP A 123 23.94 -4.08 5.78
N TRP A 124 22.83 -4.79 5.57
CA TRP A 124 21.53 -4.18 5.32
C TRP A 124 21.00 -3.39 6.50
N LYS A 125 21.36 -3.76 7.73
CA LYS A 125 20.93 -3.02 8.92
C LYS A 125 21.49 -1.59 8.88
N THR A 126 22.78 -1.46 8.61
CA THR A 126 23.42 -0.15 8.50
C THR A 126 22.93 0.60 7.27
N VAL A 127 22.85 -0.06 6.12
CA VAL A 127 22.41 0.56 4.84
C VAL A 127 20.97 1.06 4.92
N LEU A 128 20.06 0.33 5.57
CA LEU A 128 18.64 0.67 5.63
C LEU A 128 18.27 1.61 6.77
N ARG A 129 19.12 1.78 7.80
CA ARG A 129 18.84 2.67 8.95
C ARG A 129 18.34 4.06 8.54
N PRO A 130 19.04 4.85 7.70
CA PRO A 130 18.55 6.19 7.31
C PRO A 130 17.23 6.14 6.51
N HIS A 131 16.96 5.02 5.84
CA HIS A 131 15.71 4.82 5.11
C HIS A 131 14.54 4.49 6.05
N TYR A 132 14.78 3.77 7.16
CA TYR A 132 13.78 3.59 8.21
C TYR A 132 13.42 4.93 8.87
N ASP A 133 14.41 5.77 9.18
CA ASP A 133 14.15 7.09 9.78
C ASP A 133 13.29 7.95 8.84
N THR A 134 13.63 7.96 7.55
CA THR A 134 12.85 8.65 6.52
C THR A 134 11.43 8.09 6.42
N ALA A 135 11.27 6.76 6.45
CA ALA A 135 9.96 6.12 6.38
C ALA A 135 9.11 6.42 7.61
N LYS A 136 9.69 6.40 8.81
CA LYS A 136 9.02 6.76 10.07
C LYS A 136 8.49 8.19 10.05
N GLN A 137 9.33 9.13 9.61
CA GLN A 137 8.92 10.53 9.46
C GLN A 137 7.77 10.66 8.44
N MET A 138 7.92 10.08 7.25
CA MET A 138 6.92 10.17 6.18
C MET A 138 5.58 9.51 6.54
N LEU A 139 5.62 8.41 7.29
CA LEU A 139 4.42 7.72 7.75
C LEU A 139 3.83 8.34 9.02
N GLY A 140 4.58 9.21 9.72
CA GLY A 140 4.13 9.82 10.96
C GLY A 140 4.00 8.78 12.08
N VAL A 141 5.01 7.92 12.22
CA VAL A 141 5.01 6.82 13.20
C VAL A 141 4.92 7.38 14.62
N THR A 142 3.93 6.92 15.36
CA THR A 142 3.72 7.26 16.77
C THR A 142 3.19 6.05 17.53
N PRO A 143 3.55 5.86 18.81
CA PRO A 143 2.93 4.83 19.62
C PRO A 143 1.44 5.13 19.82
N ASN A 144 0.62 4.08 19.90
CA ASN A 144 -0.78 4.18 20.31
C ASN A 144 -0.86 4.69 21.77
N PRO A 145 -1.50 5.85 22.04
CA PRO A 145 -1.48 6.48 23.36
C PRO A 145 -2.53 5.92 24.34
N CYS A 146 -3.52 5.18 23.84
CA CYS A 146 -4.66 4.73 24.63
C CYS A 146 -4.72 3.20 24.70
N GLN A 147 -5.09 2.69 25.87
CA GLN A 147 -5.47 1.29 26.06
C GLN A 147 -7.00 1.19 26.18
N TRP A 148 -7.54 0.08 25.73
CA TRP A 148 -8.96 -0.25 25.65
C TRP A 148 -9.21 -1.62 26.29
N PRO A 149 -10.47 -2.07 26.47
CA PRO A 149 -10.76 -3.36 27.10
C PRO A 149 -10.00 -4.55 26.48
N ALA A 150 -9.80 -4.55 25.16
CA ALA A 150 -9.01 -5.58 24.48
C ALA A 150 -7.53 -5.59 24.91
N ASP A 151 -6.94 -4.42 25.16
CA ASP A 151 -5.56 -4.28 25.61
C ASP A 151 -5.37 -4.82 27.03
N HIS A 152 -6.32 -4.57 27.93
CA HIS A 152 -6.28 -5.10 29.29
C HIS A 152 -6.37 -6.63 29.31
N THR A 153 -7.26 -7.21 28.49
CA THR A 153 -7.32 -8.67 28.32
C THR A 153 -6.02 -9.22 27.76
N LEU A 154 -5.42 -8.56 26.76
CA LEU A 154 -4.16 -8.99 26.17
C LEU A 154 -3.00 -8.95 27.18
N GLN A 155 -2.94 -7.92 28.03
CA GLN A 155 -1.96 -7.83 29.11
C GLN A 155 -2.10 -8.96 30.13
N LEU A 156 -3.34 -9.32 30.51
CA LEU A 156 -3.59 -10.45 31.42
C LEU A 156 -3.08 -11.76 30.81
N ILE A 157 -3.40 -12.02 29.54
CA ILE A 157 -2.89 -13.20 28.81
C ILE A 157 -1.36 -13.19 28.76
N ALA A 158 -0.74 -12.04 28.47
CA ALA A 158 0.71 -11.93 28.44
C ALA A 158 1.33 -12.27 29.80
N ASN A 159 0.73 -11.82 30.90
CA ASN A 159 1.18 -12.12 32.27
C ASN A 159 1.04 -13.62 32.59
N ASP A 160 -0.10 -14.22 32.26
CA ASP A 160 -0.37 -15.64 32.49
C ASP A 160 0.59 -16.56 31.72
N LEU A 161 1.03 -16.12 30.54
CA LEU A 161 2.04 -16.81 29.74
C LEU A 161 3.48 -16.54 30.18
N GLY A 162 3.70 -15.65 31.16
CA GLY A 162 5.04 -15.27 31.63
C GLY A 162 5.78 -14.28 30.72
N TYR A 163 5.08 -13.64 29.77
CA TYR A 163 5.64 -12.68 28.81
C TYR A 163 5.08 -11.26 29.00
N GLY A 164 4.56 -10.95 30.19
CA GLY A 164 3.99 -9.64 30.55
C GLY A 164 4.90 -8.45 30.24
N ASP A 165 6.21 -8.60 30.47
CA ASP A 165 7.22 -7.57 30.23
C ASP A 165 7.39 -7.20 28.74
N SER A 166 6.86 -8.03 27.83
CA SER A 166 6.89 -7.75 26.38
C SER A 166 5.65 -7.01 25.89
N PHE A 167 4.62 -6.86 26.73
CA PHE A 167 3.42 -6.12 26.38
C PHE A 167 3.74 -4.64 26.19
N ARG A 168 3.29 -4.08 25.06
CA ARG A 168 3.51 -2.68 24.73
C ARG A 168 2.48 -2.18 23.71
N PRO A 169 2.24 -0.86 23.64
CA PRO A 169 1.47 -0.28 22.54
C PRO A 169 2.15 -0.53 21.19
N THR A 170 1.35 -0.57 20.12
CA THR A 170 1.86 -0.64 18.76
C THR A 170 2.32 0.72 18.26
N ASP A 171 3.39 0.73 17.45
CA ASP A 171 3.80 1.90 16.67
C ASP A 171 2.97 1.96 15.38
N VAL A 172 2.29 3.09 15.15
CA VAL A 172 1.30 3.22 14.08
C VAL A 172 1.36 4.52 13.30
N ALA A 173 0.83 4.50 12.07
CA ALA A 173 0.63 5.68 11.22
C ALA A 173 -0.77 6.28 11.36
N VAL A 174 -1.07 6.83 12.54
CA VAL A 174 -2.36 7.43 12.90
C VAL A 174 -2.12 8.78 13.57
N PHE A 175 -2.82 9.81 13.10
CA PHE A 175 -2.88 11.08 13.81
C PHE A 175 -3.92 10.98 14.93
N PHE A 176 -3.49 11.05 16.19
CA PHE A 176 -4.40 10.97 17.33
C PHE A 176 -5.09 12.31 17.62
N GLY A 177 -4.33 13.40 17.83
CA GLY A 177 -4.88 14.76 17.95
C GLY A 177 -6.07 14.91 18.93
N GLU A 178 -6.84 15.99 18.80
CA GLU A 178 -8.16 16.09 19.43
C GLU A 178 -9.17 15.29 18.58
N SER A 179 -9.92 14.38 19.21
CA SER A 179 -10.81 13.43 18.52
C SER A 179 -11.81 14.14 17.60
N GLY A 180 -11.73 13.83 16.29
CA GLY A 180 -12.64 14.38 15.28
C GLY A 180 -12.35 15.83 14.87
N GLN A 181 -11.37 16.49 15.48
CA GLN A 181 -10.97 17.85 15.10
C GLN A 181 -9.99 17.82 13.92
N GLU A 182 -10.29 18.60 12.89
CA GLU A 182 -9.38 18.82 11.76
C GLU A 182 -8.37 19.92 12.10
N VAL A 183 -7.09 19.65 11.80
CA VAL A 183 -5.97 20.58 11.95
C VAL A 183 -5.17 20.66 10.64
N PRO A 184 -4.43 21.76 10.40
CA PRO A 184 -3.43 21.83 9.35
C PRO A 184 -2.41 20.68 9.46
N ASP A 185 -1.67 20.42 8.38
CA ASP A 185 -0.76 19.27 8.32
C ASP A 185 0.24 19.22 9.51
N PRO A 186 0.14 18.19 10.38
CA PRO A 186 0.96 18.08 11.56
C PRO A 186 2.31 17.42 11.30
N TYR A 187 2.56 16.88 10.09
CA TYR A 187 3.72 16.03 9.82
C TYR A 187 4.83 16.71 9.04
N PHE A 188 4.49 17.61 8.11
CA PHE A 188 5.45 18.17 7.14
C PHE A 188 5.50 19.68 7.23
N SER A 189 5.48 20.24 8.44
CA SER A 189 5.55 21.69 8.67
C SER A 189 4.46 22.47 7.92
N GLY A 190 3.27 21.88 7.79
CA GLY A 190 2.13 22.50 7.11
C GLY A 190 2.07 22.27 5.59
N ASP A 191 3.06 21.60 4.99
CA ASP A 191 3.13 21.42 3.53
C ASP A 191 2.26 20.29 2.98
N GLY A 192 1.84 19.35 3.85
CA GLY A 192 0.96 18.23 3.54
C GLY A 192 -0.54 18.59 3.57
N PRO A 193 -1.43 17.61 3.38
CA PRO A 193 -2.87 17.81 3.54
C PRO A 193 -3.26 17.91 5.04
N PRO A 194 -4.40 18.53 5.38
CA PRO A 194 -4.91 18.53 6.75
C PRO A 194 -5.16 17.12 7.30
N ARG A 195 -5.25 17.00 8.63
CA ARG A 195 -5.52 15.75 9.34
C ARG A 195 -6.60 15.94 10.38
N THR A 196 -7.38 14.91 10.59
CA THR A 196 -8.42 14.87 11.62
C THR A 196 -8.00 13.90 12.72
N GLY A 197 -8.13 14.30 13.99
CA GLY A 197 -7.80 13.43 15.11
C GLY A 197 -8.61 12.13 15.11
N CYS A 198 -7.97 11.03 15.51
CA CYS A 198 -8.58 9.71 15.53
C CYS A 198 -9.75 9.67 16.51
N THR A 199 -10.88 9.11 16.09
CA THR A 199 -12.06 8.91 16.95
C THR A 199 -12.12 7.50 17.54
N HIS A 200 -11.03 6.72 17.47
CA HIS A 200 -10.93 5.38 18.05
C HIS A 200 -12.08 4.41 17.68
N CYS A 201 -12.52 4.44 16.41
CA CYS A 201 -13.69 3.69 15.95
C CYS A 201 -13.41 2.25 15.47
N GLY A 202 -12.19 1.75 15.60
CA GLY A 202 -11.77 0.41 15.13
C GLY A 202 -11.76 0.21 13.60
N GLY A 203 -12.27 1.18 12.83
CA GLY A 203 -12.49 1.06 11.38
C GLY A 203 -11.26 1.18 10.48
N CYS A 204 -10.06 0.87 10.96
CA CYS A 204 -8.82 1.11 10.19
C CYS A 204 -8.76 0.27 8.91
N MET A 205 -9.23 -0.99 8.94
CA MET A 205 -9.13 -1.92 7.81
C MET A 205 -10.23 -1.77 6.75
N VAL A 206 -11.29 -1.03 7.06
CA VAL A 206 -12.38 -0.73 6.10
C VAL A 206 -12.17 0.59 5.35
N GLY A 207 -11.02 1.24 5.55
CA GLY A 207 -10.70 2.56 5.03
C GLY A 207 -11.06 3.66 6.04
N CYS A 208 -10.09 4.52 6.35
CA CYS A 208 -10.28 5.55 7.37
C CYS A 208 -11.16 6.69 6.83
N ARG A 209 -12.42 6.74 7.27
CA ARG A 209 -13.39 7.77 6.91
C ARG A 209 -13.20 9.10 7.64
N VAL A 210 -12.48 9.07 8.76
CA VAL A 210 -12.25 10.23 9.63
C VAL A 210 -11.13 11.11 9.07
N GLY A 211 -10.15 10.48 8.44
CA GLY A 211 -8.96 11.15 7.89
C GLY A 211 -7.71 11.08 8.77
N ALA A 212 -7.78 10.40 9.92
CA ALA A 212 -6.69 10.21 10.88
C ALA A 212 -5.55 9.32 10.38
N LYS A 213 -5.87 8.29 9.59
CA LYS A 213 -4.89 7.31 9.08
C LYS A 213 -3.98 7.95 8.04
N ASN A 214 -2.67 7.96 8.26
CA ASN A 214 -1.71 8.64 7.38
C ASN A 214 -1.35 7.77 6.16
N THR A 215 -2.35 7.50 5.31
CA THR A 215 -2.26 6.67 4.12
C THR A 215 -1.36 7.29 3.04
N LEU A 216 -1.00 6.50 2.02
CA LEU A 216 -0.08 6.95 0.98
C LEU A 216 -0.62 8.12 0.15
N VAL A 217 -1.95 8.25 0.01
CA VAL A 217 -2.61 9.40 -0.64
C VAL A 217 -2.52 10.69 0.17
N LYS A 218 -2.12 10.60 1.44
CA LYS A 218 -1.98 11.72 2.36
C LYS A 218 -0.50 12.09 2.60
N ASN A 219 0.46 11.27 2.18
CA ASN A 219 1.90 11.56 2.27
C ASN A 219 2.63 11.41 0.91
N TYR A 220 3.29 10.30 0.62
CA TYR A 220 4.12 10.09 -0.58
C TYR A 220 3.40 10.44 -1.89
N LEU A 221 2.18 9.94 -2.11
CA LEU A 221 1.45 10.22 -3.35
C LEU A 221 0.96 11.67 -3.40
N TYR A 222 0.58 12.27 -2.26
CA TYR A 222 0.24 13.69 -2.19
C TYR A 222 1.40 14.56 -2.68
N PHE A 223 2.61 14.30 -2.16
CA PHE A 223 3.80 15.06 -2.54
C PHE A 223 4.30 14.75 -3.95
N ALA A 224 4.10 13.52 -4.44
CA ALA A 224 4.36 13.17 -5.83
C ALA A 224 3.44 13.98 -6.77
N GLU A 225 2.13 14.03 -6.50
CA GLU A 225 1.17 14.81 -7.29
C GLU A 225 1.45 16.32 -7.20
N LYS A 226 1.80 16.85 -6.02
CA LYS A 226 2.24 18.26 -5.83
C LYS A 226 3.44 18.60 -6.72
N ARG A 227 4.30 17.62 -7.02
CA ARG A 227 5.47 17.74 -7.92
C ARG A 227 5.18 17.39 -9.38
N GLY A 228 3.92 17.15 -9.75
CA GLY A 228 3.50 16.94 -11.13
C GLY A 228 3.48 15.49 -11.60
N VAL A 229 3.64 14.51 -10.71
CA VAL A 229 3.38 13.10 -11.06
C VAL A 229 1.92 12.90 -11.39
N GLU A 230 1.64 12.27 -12.53
CA GLU A 230 0.28 11.85 -12.86
C GLU A 230 0.02 10.47 -12.24
N ILE A 231 -1.13 10.30 -11.58
CA ILE A 231 -1.60 8.99 -11.10
C ILE A 231 -2.91 8.65 -11.81
N ARG A 232 -2.88 7.62 -12.65
CA ARG A 232 -4.06 7.10 -13.37
C ARG A 232 -4.65 5.92 -12.63
N ALA A 233 -5.78 6.16 -11.97
CA ALA A 233 -6.62 5.10 -11.41
C ALA A 233 -7.31 4.30 -12.52
N GLU A 234 -7.80 3.12 -12.15
CA GLU A 234 -8.52 2.19 -13.02
C GLU A 234 -7.70 1.75 -14.26
N ALA A 235 -6.38 1.76 -14.16
CA ALA A 235 -5.42 1.43 -15.20
C ALA A 235 -4.70 0.11 -14.86
N GLU A 236 -5.21 -1.01 -15.40
CA GLU A 236 -4.59 -2.33 -15.20
C GLU A 236 -3.61 -2.64 -16.33
N VAL A 237 -2.32 -2.69 -16.00
CA VAL A 237 -1.27 -3.08 -16.94
C VAL A 237 -1.37 -4.57 -17.28
N GLN A 238 -1.28 -4.87 -18.57
CA GLN A 238 -1.42 -6.20 -19.14
C GLN A 238 -0.12 -6.75 -19.73
N ASP A 239 0.80 -5.87 -20.12
CA ASP A 239 2.05 -6.24 -20.80
C ASP A 239 3.10 -5.12 -20.70
N ILE A 240 4.37 -5.50 -20.75
CA ILE A 240 5.53 -4.59 -20.83
C ILE A 240 6.38 -5.05 -22.02
N ARG A 241 6.51 -4.21 -23.04
CA ARG A 241 7.18 -4.59 -24.30
C ARG A 241 8.45 -3.76 -24.49
N PRO A 242 9.64 -4.37 -24.57
CA PRO A 242 10.83 -3.67 -25.04
C PRO A 242 10.61 -3.15 -26.46
N LEU A 243 11.11 -1.95 -26.72
CA LEU A 243 11.14 -1.35 -28.06
C LEU A 243 12.49 -1.63 -28.74
N PRO A 244 12.57 -1.59 -30.07
CA PRO A 244 13.84 -1.66 -30.78
C PRO A 244 14.80 -0.57 -30.30
N SER A 245 16.11 -0.85 -30.31
CA SER A 245 17.13 0.15 -29.99
C SER A 245 17.03 1.40 -30.86
N ASN A 246 17.53 2.54 -30.37
CA ASN A 246 17.63 3.81 -31.09
C ASN A 246 16.28 4.44 -31.49
N GLN A 247 15.26 4.33 -30.61
CA GLN A 247 14.04 5.11 -30.79
C GLN A 247 14.36 6.61 -30.76
N SER A 248 13.83 7.38 -31.71
CA SER A 248 14.07 8.84 -31.85
C SER A 248 13.61 9.65 -30.64
N ASP A 249 12.64 9.12 -29.89
CA ASP A 249 12.08 9.69 -28.68
C ASP A 249 12.74 9.17 -27.38
N GLY A 250 13.76 8.31 -27.52
CA GLY A 250 14.50 7.70 -26.41
C GLY A 250 13.72 6.64 -25.61
N ALA A 251 12.49 6.31 -26.00
CA ALA A 251 11.73 5.28 -25.31
C ALA A 251 12.39 3.90 -25.45
N ARG A 252 12.37 3.13 -24.37
CA ARG A 252 12.88 1.74 -24.36
C ARG A 252 11.78 0.71 -24.17
N TYR A 253 10.64 1.14 -23.67
CA TYR A 253 9.50 0.27 -23.37
C TYR A 253 8.19 0.88 -23.85
N GLU A 254 7.28 0.02 -24.25
CA GLU A 254 5.85 0.30 -24.35
C GLU A 254 5.12 -0.47 -23.24
N VAL A 255 4.33 0.24 -22.44
CA VAL A 255 3.46 -0.34 -21.41
C VAL A 255 2.04 -0.39 -21.94
N VAL A 256 1.46 -1.59 -21.96
CA VAL A 256 0.11 -1.83 -22.45
C VAL A 256 -0.82 -2.00 -21.26
N TYR A 257 -1.90 -1.22 -21.22
CA TYR A 257 -2.85 -1.26 -20.11
C TYR A 257 -4.28 -1.05 -20.61
N ARG A 258 -5.24 -1.40 -19.77
CA ARG A 258 -6.67 -1.23 -20.04
C ARG A 258 -7.39 -0.64 -18.84
N ASN A 259 -8.63 -0.23 -19.05
CA ASN A 259 -9.49 0.13 -17.94
C ASN A 259 -9.91 -1.15 -17.15
N SER A 260 -9.76 -1.13 -15.83
CA SER A 260 -10.01 -2.29 -14.95
C SER A 260 -11.47 -2.45 -14.51
N THR A 261 -12.33 -1.45 -14.75
CA THR A 261 -13.71 -1.41 -14.25
C THR A 261 -14.76 -1.44 -15.37
N THR A 262 -14.33 -1.45 -16.63
CA THR A 262 -15.21 -1.66 -17.79
C THR A 262 -15.35 -3.14 -18.12
N LEU A 263 -16.59 -3.62 -18.35
CA LEU A 263 -16.90 -5.02 -18.67
C LEU A 263 -16.58 -5.41 -20.12
N THR A 264 -16.60 -4.46 -21.05
CA THR A 264 -16.13 -4.70 -22.41
C THR A 264 -14.60 -4.77 -22.40
N GLN A 265 -13.98 -5.44 -23.40
CA GLN A 265 -12.52 -5.54 -23.51
C GLN A 265 -11.79 -4.18 -23.49
N GLY A 266 -12.54 -3.07 -23.55
CA GLY A 266 -12.05 -1.72 -23.38
C GLY A 266 -11.14 -1.30 -24.52
N THR A 267 -10.89 -0.01 -24.64
CA THR A 267 -9.80 0.46 -25.50
C THR A 267 -8.49 0.11 -24.82
N VAL A 268 -7.71 -0.78 -25.43
CA VAL A 268 -6.32 -1.03 -25.05
C VAL A 268 -5.53 0.25 -25.27
N ARG A 269 -4.73 0.65 -24.27
CA ARG A 269 -3.94 1.86 -24.28
C ARG A 269 -2.46 1.53 -24.20
N HIS A 270 -1.65 2.36 -24.82
CA HIS A 270 -0.21 2.18 -24.96
C HIS A 270 0.51 3.42 -24.46
N ILE A 271 1.58 3.25 -23.70
CA ILE A 271 2.42 4.34 -23.20
C ILE A 271 3.88 4.00 -23.44
N ARG A 272 4.58 4.92 -24.10
CA ARG A 272 6.03 4.81 -24.32
C ARG A 272 6.80 5.45 -23.18
N THR A 273 7.83 4.77 -22.70
CA THR A 273 8.65 5.24 -21.59
C THR A 273 10.10 4.76 -21.69
N LYS A 274 11.01 5.49 -21.02
CA LYS A 274 12.41 5.08 -20.89
C LYS A 274 12.58 3.98 -19.85
N ASN A 275 11.82 4.01 -18.75
CA ASN A 275 12.00 3.09 -17.62
C ASN A 275 10.64 2.60 -17.09
N VAL A 276 10.61 1.37 -16.59
CA VAL A 276 9.42 0.79 -15.94
C VAL A 276 9.80 0.31 -14.55
N ILE A 277 8.99 0.67 -13.55
CA ILE A 277 9.10 0.16 -12.17
C ILE A 277 7.85 -0.68 -11.89
N VAL A 278 8.05 -1.95 -11.54
CA VAL A 278 6.94 -2.87 -11.23
C VAL A 278 6.74 -2.92 -9.71
N SER A 279 5.67 -2.29 -9.22
CA SER A 279 5.30 -2.19 -7.80
C SER A 279 3.84 -2.60 -7.56
N ALA A 280 3.37 -3.63 -8.25
CA ALA A 280 1.97 -4.09 -8.21
C ALA A 280 1.64 -5.01 -7.02
N GLY A 281 2.46 -4.96 -5.95
CA GLY A 281 2.46 -5.94 -4.86
C GLY A 281 2.90 -7.33 -5.31
N VAL A 282 3.15 -8.26 -4.38
CA VAL A 282 3.68 -9.60 -4.70
C VAL A 282 2.80 -10.31 -5.74
N ILE A 283 1.48 -10.37 -5.52
CA ILE A 283 0.54 -11.06 -6.40
C ILE A 283 0.46 -10.39 -7.78
N GLY A 284 0.36 -9.06 -7.84
CA GLY A 284 0.24 -8.33 -9.11
C GLY A 284 1.53 -8.36 -9.91
N THR A 285 2.67 -8.16 -9.25
CA THR A 285 4.00 -8.19 -9.89
C THR A 285 4.28 -9.57 -10.47
N LEU A 286 4.09 -10.65 -9.69
CA LEU A 286 4.33 -12.00 -10.19
C LEU A 286 3.40 -12.35 -11.36
N LYS A 287 2.09 -12.07 -11.24
CA LYS A 287 1.13 -12.32 -12.34
C LYS A 287 1.52 -11.59 -13.62
N LEU A 288 1.91 -10.32 -13.53
CA LEU A 288 2.31 -9.54 -14.69
C LEU A 288 3.60 -10.09 -15.32
N LEU A 289 4.62 -10.37 -14.50
CA LEU A 289 5.92 -10.82 -15.02
C LEU A 289 5.86 -12.25 -15.58
N PHE A 290 5.12 -13.17 -14.95
CA PHE A 290 4.84 -14.49 -15.54
C PHE A 290 4.10 -14.36 -16.86
N ARG A 291 3.10 -13.49 -16.94
CA ARG A 291 2.41 -13.22 -18.20
C ARG A 291 3.37 -12.69 -19.28
N CYS A 292 4.22 -11.72 -18.95
CA CYS A 292 5.18 -11.14 -19.89
C CYS A 292 6.22 -12.17 -20.37
N ARG A 293 6.67 -13.06 -19.49
CA ARG A 293 7.65 -14.10 -19.81
C ARG A 293 7.02 -15.25 -20.57
N ASP A 294 5.93 -15.82 -20.05
CA ASP A 294 5.43 -17.14 -20.47
C ASP A 294 4.28 -17.07 -21.47
N VAL A 295 3.44 -16.02 -21.39
CA VAL A 295 2.21 -15.92 -22.19
C VAL A 295 2.36 -15.00 -23.38
N THR A 296 2.76 -13.74 -23.15
CA THR A 296 2.94 -12.76 -24.23
C THR A 296 4.32 -12.83 -24.85
N GLN A 297 5.29 -13.47 -24.17
CA GLN A 297 6.69 -13.58 -24.61
C GLN A 297 7.32 -12.21 -24.93
N SER A 298 6.85 -11.15 -24.30
CA SER A 298 7.37 -9.78 -24.44
C SER A 298 8.67 -9.59 -23.65
N LEU A 299 8.83 -10.34 -22.56
CA LEU A 299 10.04 -10.36 -21.72
C LEU A 299 10.54 -11.82 -21.52
N PRO A 300 10.89 -12.55 -22.60
CA PRO A 300 11.19 -13.98 -22.53
C PRO A 300 12.52 -14.28 -21.81
N ARG A 301 13.36 -13.26 -21.61
CA ARG A 301 14.66 -13.37 -20.92
C ARG A 301 14.59 -13.12 -19.41
N ILE A 302 13.41 -12.94 -18.83
CA ILE A 302 13.28 -12.92 -17.37
C ILE A 302 13.73 -14.27 -16.82
N SER A 303 14.58 -14.24 -15.79
CA SER A 303 15.15 -15.43 -15.17
C SER A 303 14.09 -16.45 -14.75
N ASN A 304 14.46 -17.73 -14.81
CA ASN A 304 13.62 -18.83 -14.31
C ASN A 304 13.46 -18.79 -12.79
N HIS A 305 14.31 -18.05 -12.06
CA HIS A 305 14.17 -17.81 -10.63
C HIS A 305 12.94 -16.95 -10.25
N LEU A 306 12.24 -16.36 -11.21
CA LEU A 306 11.01 -15.60 -10.94
C LEU A 306 9.99 -16.47 -10.22
N GLY A 307 9.65 -16.08 -8.99
CA GLY A 307 8.62 -16.72 -8.18
C GLY A 307 9.08 -17.96 -7.40
N GLU A 308 10.38 -18.28 -7.37
CA GLU A 308 10.89 -19.41 -6.58
C GLU A 308 10.79 -19.18 -5.07
N GLN A 309 11.05 -17.95 -4.60
CA GLN A 309 11.06 -17.62 -3.18
C GLN A 309 9.91 -16.69 -2.81
N VAL A 310 8.75 -17.28 -2.52
CA VAL A 310 7.57 -16.55 -2.03
C VAL A 310 7.28 -16.99 -0.59
N ARG A 311 7.17 -16.02 0.33
CA ARG A 311 6.85 -16.24 1.74
C ARG A 311 5.66 -15.38 2.13
N THR A 312 4.87 -15.84 3.10
CA THR A 312 3.61 -15.21 3.55
C THR A 312 3.78 -14.37 4.81
N ASN A 313 5.01 -14.18 5.29
CA ASN A 313 5.30 -13.67 6.64
C ASN A 313 4.77 -14.57 7.78
N SER A 314 4.31 -15.79 7.47
CA SER A 314 3.84 -16.79 8.45
C SER A 314 2.73 -16.31 9.40
N GLU A 315 1.89 -15.37 8.94
CA GLU A 315 0.82 -14.79 9.75
C GLU A 315 -0.33 -15.77 9.98
N ALA A 316 -0.82 -15.84 11.22
CA ALA A 316 -2.02 -16.58 11.61
C ALA A 316 -3.04 -15.62 12.23
N LEU A 317 -4.27 -15.63 11.71
CA LEU A 317 -5.37 -14.83 12.22
C LEU A 317 -6.34 -15.75 12.96
N LEU A 318 -6.53 -15.51 14.26
CA LEU A 318 -7.46 -16.24 15.11
C LEU A 318 -8.62 -15.34 15.51
N GLY A 319 -9.84 -15.83 15.33
CA GLY A 319 -11.04 -15.15 15.80
C GLY A 319 -11.33 -15.51 17.25
N VAL A 320 -11.43 -14.50 18.11
CA VAL A 320 -11.89 -14.64 19.49
C VAL A 320 -13.12 -13.77 19.66
N THR A 321 -14.17 -14.32 20.27
CA THR A 321 -15.44 -13.62 20.49
C THR A 321 -15.83 -13.71 21.95
N SER A 322 -16.38 -12.63 22.49
CA SER A 322 -17.03 -12.64 23.81
C SER A 322 -18.53 -12.84 23.65
N ALA A 323 -19.16 -13.54 24.60
CA ALA A 323 -20.62 -13.59 24.74
C ALA A 323 -21.17 -12.38 25.51
N ASP A 324 -20.30 -11.64 26.21
CA ASP A 324 -20.64 -10.39 26.89
C ASP A 324 -20.80 -9.26 25.85
N ASP A 325 -21.99 -8.69 25.77
CA ASP A 325 -22.35 -7.60 24.87
C ASP A 325 -22.25 -6.21 25.52
N HIS A 326 -21.86 -6.13 26.80
CA HIS A 326 -21.64 -4.87 27.52
C HIS A 326 -20.25 -4.29 27.28
N VAL A 327 -19.27 -5.11 26.87
CA VAL A 327 -17.89 -4.67 26.61
C VAL A 327 -17.64 -4.53 25.11
N ASN A 328 -17.31 -3.32 24.68
CA ASN A 328 -16.96 -3.06 23.29
C ASN A 328 -15.46 -3.29 23.02
N PHE A 329 -15.10 -4.49 22.60
CA PHE A 329 -13.73 -4.84 22.20
C PHE A 329 -13.25 -4.22 20.87
N SER A 330 -14.11 -3.48 20.17
CA SER A 330 -13.73 -2.79 18.92
C SER A 330 -13.30 -1.33 19.11
N GLU A 331 -13.37 -0.82 20.34
CA GLU A 331 -12.92 0.53 20.66
C GLU A 331 -11.40 0.65 20.52
N GLY A 332 -10.94 1.75 19.90
CA GLY A 332 -9.53 1.98 19.60
C GLY A 332 -9.21 1.98 18.11
N ILE A 333 -7.99 1.59 17.77
CA ILE A 333 -7.55 1.34 16.39
C ILE A 333 -7.56 -0.17 16.12
N ALA A 334 -7.32 -0.62 14.88
CA ALA A 334 -7.47 -2.04 14.55
C ALA A 334 -6.46 -2.97 15.26
N ILE A 335 -5.25 -2.51 15.56
CA ILE A 335 -4.26 -3.23 16.39
C ILE A 335 -3.64 -2.22 17.35
N THR A 336 -3.99 -2.31 18.63
CA THR A 336 -3.72 -1.31 19.67
C THR A 336 -2.48 -1.62 20.51
N SER A 337 -2.25 -2.90 20.80
CA SER A 337 -1.10 -3.40 21.56
C SER A 337 -0.61 -4.72 21.00
N MET A 338 0.57 -5.13 21.46
CA MET A 338 1.20 -6.41 21.12
C MET A 338 2.02 -6.91 22.30
N PHE A 339 2.25 -8.22 22.33
CA PHE A 339 3.23 -8.86 23.21
C PHE A 339 3.88 -10.02 22.46
N ARG A 340 5.03 -10.47 22.94
CA ARG A 340 5.71 -11.64 22.41
C ARG A 340 5.13 -12.89 23.07
N ALA A 341 4.52 -13.79 22.28
CA ALA A 341 3.85 -14.98 22.80
C ALA A 341 4.81 -16.09 23.26
N ASP A 342 6.00 -16.16 22.66
CA ASP A 342 7.08 -17.09 23.00
C ASP A 342 8.43 -16.61 22.44
N GLU A 343 9.53 -17.36 22.60
CA GLU A 343 10.86 -16.95 22.12
C GLU A 343 11.01 -16.89 20.58
N VAL A 344 10.15 -17.57 19.84
CA VAL A 344 10.28 -17.76 18.38
C VAL A 344 9.22 -17.03 17.55
N THR A 345 8.04 -16.78 18.12
CA THR A 345 6.91 -16.07 17.53
C THR A 345 7.03 -14.58 17.81
N GLN A 346 7.18 -13.78 16.75
CA GLN A 346 7.31 -12.32 16.80
C GLN A 346 6.06 -11.61 16.32
#